data_AF-A0A225NR52-F1
#
_entry.id   AF-A0A225NR52-F1
#
_cell.length_a   1.000
_cell.length_b   1.000
_cell.length_c   1.000
_cell.angle_alpha   90.00
_cell.angle_beta   90.00
_cell.angle_gamma   90.00
#
_symmetry.space_group_name_H-M   'P 1'
#
loop_
_entity.id
_entity.type
_entity.pdbx_description
1 polymer ?
#
loop_
_entity_poly.entity_id
_entity_poly.type
_entity_poly.pdbx_seq_one_letter_code
_entity_poly.pdbx_strand_id
1 'polypeptide(L)'
;MMRSGAIGIALTDLFVSASAALMLVLAVLRPDPPVTTPLQADITAHCTETGGLPALEIPGDPPILVESPADLAALPARLDLPPRMFYALALAGGPGRTVPASCLAWASADLVRALNRQVASPGYDGPPAIFSLGPLALDP
;
A
#
# COMPACT_ATOMS: atom_id res chain seq x y z
N MET A 1 -11.70 41.87 -42.46
CA MET A 1 -11.69 41.89 -40.98
C MET A 1 -11.62 40.45 -40.48
N MET A 2 -10.42 39.94 -40.18
CA MET A 2 -10.26 38.64 -39.52
C MET A 2 -10.59 38.80 -38.03
N ARG A 3 -11.54 37.99 -37.53
CA ARG A 3 -12.02 38.02 -36.14
C ARG A 3 -10.89 37.60 -35.19
N SER A 4 -10.41 38.51 -34.34
CA SER A 4 -9.40 38.24 -33.29
C SER A 4 -9.73 37.06 -32.37
N GLY A 5 -11.00 36.66 -32.25
CA GLY A 5 -11.41 35.50 -31.44
C GLY A 5 -10.97 34.14 -32.01
N ALA A 6 -10.83 33.99 -33.33
CA ALA A 6 -10.41 32.73 -33.94
C ALA A 6 -8.90 32.47 -33.76
N ILE A 7 -8.11 33.54 -33.73
CA ILE A 7 -6.65 33.49 -33.52
C ILE A 7 -6.34 33.09 -32.07
N GLY A 8 -7.12 33.58 -31.10
CA GLY A 8 -6.95 33.21 -29.68
C GLY A 8 -7.21 31.73 -29.41
N ILE A 9 -8.25 31.15 -30.01
CA ILE A 9 -8.62 29.73 -29.84
C ILE A 9 -7.57 28.81 -30.50
N ALA A 10 -7.09 29.16 -31.69
CA ALA A 10 -6.04 28.39 -32.37
C ALA A 10 -4.71 28.41 -31.60
N LEU A 11 -4.36 29.52 -30.96
CA LEU A 11 -3.15 29.64 -30.14
C LEU A 11 -3.23 28.82 -28.84
N THR A 12 -4.40 28.74 -28.21
CA THR A 12 -4.59 27.90 -27.01
C THR A 12 -4.51 26.42 -27.33
N ASP A 13 -5.09 25.97 -28.45
CA ASP A 13 -5.03 24.56 -28.86
C ASP A 13 -3.59 24.15 -29.22
N LEU A 14 -2.85 25.04 -29.90
CA LEU A 14 -1.45 24.78 -30.25
C LEU A 14 -0.56 24.71 -29.00
N PHE A 15 -0.81 25.59 -28.01
CA PHE A 15 -0.09 25.56 -26.74
C PHE A 15 -0.39 24.29 -25.94
N VAL A 16 -1.65 23.88 -25.85
CA VAL A 16 -2.07 22.65 -25.17
C VAL A 16 -1.49 21.42 -25.87
N SER A 17 -1.55 21.38 -27.21
CA SER A 17 -0.98 20.28 -28.00
C SER A 17 0.54 20.18 -27.86
N ALA A 18 1.26 21.32 -27.90
CA ALA A 18 2.70 21.35 -27.71
C ALA A 18 3.11 20.93 -26.29
N SER A 19 2.33 21.33 -25.28
CA SER A 19 2.58 20.96 -23.88
C SER A 19 2.34 19.47 -23.65
N ALA A 20 1.27 18.91 -24.23
CA ALA A 20 0.97 17.49 -24.16
C ALA A 20 2.02 16.66 -24.90
N ALA A 21 2.45 17.09 -26.09
CA ALA A 21 3.52 16.45 -26.83
C ALA A 21 4.85 16.48 -26.07
N LEU A 22 5.19 17.61 -25.44
CA LEU A 22 6.39 17.73 -24.62
C LEU A 22 6.33 16.81 -23.40
N MET A 23 5.19 16.73 -22.71
CA MET A 23 5.00 15.80 -21.58
C MET A 23 5.13 14.34 -22.01
N LEU A 24 4.62 13.99 -23.19
CA LEU A 24 4.68 12.63 -23.74
C LEU A 24 6.11 12.27 -24.16
N VAL A 25 6.83 13.22 -24.78
CA VAL A 25 8.26 13.08 -25.09
C VAL A 25 9.09 12.95 -23.81
N LEU A 26 8.83 13.76 -22.79
CA LEU A 26 9.52 13.66 -21.50
C LEU A 26 9.20 12.34 -20.78
N ALA A 27 7.98 11.81 -20.90
CA ALA A 27 7.62 10.51 -20.33
C ALA A 27 8.31 9.34 -21.05
N VAL A 28 8.45 9.40 -22.38
CA VAL A 28 9.12 8.38 -23.21
C VAL A 28 10.64 8.45 -23.08
N LEU A 29 11.20 9.65 -22.98
CA LEU A 29 12.65 9.89 -22.89
C LEU A 29 13.16 9.90 -21.45
N ARG A 30 12.36 9.51 -20.45
CA ARG A 30 12.87 9.35 -19.08
C ARG A 30 14.01 8.32 -19.12
N PRO A 31 15.25 8.73 -18.80
CA PRO A 31 16.40 7.83 -18.83
C PRO A 31 16.38 6.82 -17.69
N ASP A 32 15.60 7.12 -16.65
CA ASP A 32 15.46 6.28 -15.47
C ASP A 32 14.21 5.39 -15.61
N PRO A 33 14.31 4.08 -15.28
CA PRO A 33 13.12 3.25 -15.12
C PRO A 33 12.17 3.91 -14.11
N PRO A 34 10.86 3.61 -14.15
CA PRO A 34 9.94 4.12 -13.14
C PRO A 34 10.50 3.78 -11.76
N VAL A 35 10.93 4.82 -11.04
CA VAL A 35 11.33 4.67 -9.65
C VAL A 35 10.10 4.15 -8.94
N THR A 36 10.15 2.89 -8.51
CA THR A 36 9.22 2.39 -7.52
C THR A 36 9.38 3.32 -6.34
N THR A 37 8.44 4.24 -6.15
CA THR A 37 8.38 5.01 -4.91
C THR A 37 8.39 3.95 -3.81
N PRO A 38 9.31 4.02 -2.83
CA PRO A 38 9.27 3.09 -1.72
C PRO A 38 7.87 3.23 -1.14
N LEU A 39 7.04 2.19 -1.30
CA LEU A 39 5.74 2.16 -0.66
C LEU A 39 6.09 2.16 0.82
N GLN A 40 5.89 3.30 1.48
CA GLN A 40 6.24 3.51 2.88
C GLN A 40 5.23 2.74 3.73
N ALA A 41 5.37 1.42 3.75
CA ALA A 41 4.68 0.58 4.71
C ALA A 41 5.35 0.78 6.07
N ASP A 42 4.57 1.09 7.10
CA ASP A 42 5.07 1.11 8.49
C ASP A 42 5.51 -0.32 8.90
N ILE A 43 4.85 -1.34 8.33
CA ILE A 43 5.09 -2.75 8.64
C ILE A 43 5.13 -3.55 7.35
N THR A 44 6.16 -4.38 7.20
CA THR A 44 6.25 -5.36 6.12
C THR A 44 6.08 -6.76 6.70
N ALA A 45 5.26 -7.59 6.07
CA ALA A 45 5.01 -8.97 6.49
C ALA A 45 5.04 -9.93 5.29
N HIS A 46 5.32 -11.20 5.57
CA HIS A 46 5.29 -12.28 4.62
C HIS A 46 4.13 -13.24 4.93
N CYS A 47 3.53 -13.79 3.88
CA CYS A 47 2.58 -14.87 4.05
C CYS A 47 3.27 -16.13 4.55
N THR A 48 2.72 -16.72 5.60
CA THR A 48 3.14 -18.00 6.14
C THR A 48 1.90 -18.82 6.54
N GLU A 49 2.13 -20.04 7.03
CA GLU A 49 1.07 -20.88 7.59
C GLU A 49 1.48 -21.38 8.96
N THR A 50 0.55 -21.35 9.92
CA THR A 50 0.73 -21.91 11.27
C THR A 50 -0.42 -22.86 11.57
N GLY A 51 -0.09 -24.12 11.87
CA GLY A 51 -1.11 -25.15 12.13
C GLY A 51 -2.06 -25.43 10.95
N GLY A 52 -1.65 -25.11 9.71
CA GLY A 52 -2.50 -25.24 8.52
C GLY A 52 -3.46 -24.07 8.29
N LEU A 53 -3.32 -22.98 9.04
CA LEU A 53 -4.07 -21.74 8.86
C LEU A 53 -3.15 -20.63 8.34
N PRO A 54 -3.68 -19.68 7.54
CA PRO A 54 -2.90 -18.55 7.07
C PRO A 54 -2.49 -17.66 8.24
N ALA A 55 -1.24 -17.19 8.20
CA ALA A 55 -0.68 -16.24 9.16
C ALA A 55 0.24 -15.25 8.45
N LEU A 56 0.53 -14.13 9.12
CA LEU A 56 1.58 -13.21 8.68
C LEU A 56 2.82 -13.36 9.56
N GLU A 57 3.97 -13.48 8.92
CA GLU A 57 5.28 -13.42 9.56
C GLU A 57 5.89 -12.05 9.33
N ILE A 58 6.20 -11.34 10.41
CA ILE A 58 6.93 -10.09 10.36
C ILE A 58 8.39 -10.40 10.70
N PRO A 59 9.33 -10.07 9.81
CA PRO A 59 10.73 -10.38 10.02
C PRO A 59 11.26 -9.63 11.25
N GLY A 60 12.00 -10.36 12.07
CA GLY A 60 12.58 -9.90 13.33
C GLY A 60 13.36 -11.03 13.98
N ASP A 61 14.03 -10.75 15.11
CA ASP A 61 14.70 -11.76 15.92
C ASP A 61 14.20 -11.68 17.38
N PRO A 62 13.26 -12.54 17.79
CA PRO A 62 12.57 -13.58 17.01
C PRO A 62 11.50 -13.02 16.05
N PRO A 63 11.07 -13.79 15.03
CA PRO A 63 10.00 -13.38 14.13
C PRO A 63 8.66 -13.26 14.87
N ILE A 64 7.82 -12.32 14.41
CA ILE A 64 6.49 -12.10 14.98
C ILE A 64 5.45 -12.74 14.07
N LEU A 65 4.67 -13.67 14.63
CA LEU A 65 3.48 -14.22 13.98
C LEU A 65 2.25 -13.39 14.33
N VAL A 66 1.41 -13.17 13.33
CA VAL A 66 0.12 -12.49 13.42
C VAL A 66 -0.93 -13.43 12.82
N GLU A 67 -1.77 -13.99 13.69
CA GLU A 67 -2.77 -15.00 13.32
C GLU A 67 -4.20 -14.44 13.48
N SER A 68 -4.36 -13.35 14.24
CA SER A 68 -5.65 -12.78 14.57
C SER A 68 -5.68 -11.24 14.53
N PRO A 69 -6.89 -10.63 14.43
CA PRO A 69 -7.07 -9.19 14.55
C PRO A 69 -6.50 -8.60 15.85
N ALA A 70 -6.51 -9.37 16.94
CA ALA A 70 -5.96 -8.95 18.22
C ALA A 70 -4.42 -8.85 18.17
N ASP A 71 -3.77 -9.82 17.51
CA ASP A 71 -2.32 -9.78 17.29
C ASP A 71 -1.93 -8.57 16.44
N LEU A 72 -2.73 -8.27 15.41
CA LEU A 72 -2.54 -7.12 14.54
C LEU A 72 -2.70 -5.79 15.33
N ALA A 73 -3.70 -5.70 16.22
CA ALA A 73 -3.91 -4.50 17.04
C ALA A 73 -2.76 -4.24 18.02
N ALA A 74 -2.17 -5.31 18.57
CA ALA A 74 -1.03 -5.22 19.49
C ALA A 74 0.31 -4.96 18.76
N LEU A 75 0.33 -5.16 17.45
CA LEU A 75 1.55 -5.17 16.66
C LEU A 75 2.38 -3.88 16.72
N PRO A 76 1.79 -2.67 16.66
CA PRO A 76 2.58 -1.44 16.74
C PRO A 76 3.34 -1.33 18.07
N ALA A 77 2.72 -1.75 19.17
CA ALA A 77 3.37 -1.77 20.48
C ALA A 77 4.48 -2.84 20.55
N ARG A 78 4.27 -4.01 19.93
CA ARG A 78 5.29 -5.08 19.84
C ARG A 78 6.50 -4.66 19.01
N LEU A 79 6.30 -3.78 18.03
CA LEU A 79 7.33 -3.24 17.14
C LEU A 79 7.89 -1.90 17.60
N ASP A 80 7.48 -1.39 18.78
CA ASP A 80 7.85 -0.07 19.30
C ASP A 80 7.64 1.07 18.29
N LEU A 81 6.56 0.97 17.50
CA LEU A 81 6.22 2.00 16.52
C LEU A 81 5.61 3.22 17.22
N PRO A 82 5.88 4.44 16.71
CA PRO A 82 5.25 5.65 17.24
C PRO A 82 3.72 5.52 17.23
N PRO A 83 3.04 5.91 18.32
CA PRO A 83 1.59 5.77 18.42
C PRO A 83 0.89 6.62 17.36
N ARG A 84 0.22 5.94 16.44
CA ARG A 84 -0.55 6.51 15.33
C ARG A 84 -1.93 5.87 15.26
N MET A 85 -2.85 6.60 14.66
CA MET A 85 -4.20 6.09 14.37
C MET A 85 -4.21 5.20 13.13
N PHE A 86 -3.29 5.41 12.18
CA PHE A 86 -3.22 4.69 10.92
C PHE A 86 -1.84 4.07 10.74
N TYR A 87 -1.81 2.79 10.37
CA TYR A 87 -0.60 2.05 9.99
C TYR A 87 -0.77 1.39 8.63
N ALA A 88 0.24 1.49 7.79
CA ALA A 88 0.32 0.78 6.53
C ALA A 88 1.02 -0.56 6.72
N LEU A 89 0.27 -1.65 6.50
CA LEU A 89 0.79 -3.01 6.45
C LEU A 89 0.96 -3.43 4.99
N ALA A 90 2.13 -3.94 4.65
CA ALA A 90 2.40 -4.49 3.33
C ALA A 90 2.70 -5.99 3.37
N LEU A 91 2.11 -6.72 2.41
CA LEU A 91 2.47 -8.11 2.14
C LEU A 91 3.58 -8.14 1.11
N ALA A 92 4.79 -8.47 1.56
CA ALA A 92 5.95 -8.56 0.72
C ALA A 92 6.04 -9.92 0.04
N GLY A 93 6.05 -9.88 -1.29
CA GLY A 93 6.53 -10.96 -2.15
C GLY A 93 7.93 -10.69 -2.68
N GLY A 94 8.60 -11.73 -3.16
CA GLY A 94 9.92 -11.67 -3.78
C GLY A 94 10.32 -13.00 -4.43
N PRO A 95 11.56 -13.14 -4.92
CA PRO A 95 12.05 -14.37 -5.52
C PRO A 95 11.89 -15.57 -4.56
N GLY A 96 11.13 -16.58 -4.96
CA GLY A 96 10.84 -17.77 -4.14
C GLY A 96 9.82 -17.56 -3.01
N ARG A 97 9.29 -16.34 -2.83
CA ARG A 97 8.23 -16.00 -1.86
C ARG A 97 7.11 -15.23 -2.56
N THR A 98 6.19 -15.94 -3.21
CA THR A 98 5.00 -15.29 -3.79
C THR A 98 4.01 -14.92 -2.70
N VAL A 99 3.17 -13.90 -2.93
CA VAL A 99 2.01 -13.62 -2.07
C VAL A 99 0.82 -14.42 -2.61
N PRO A 100 0.39 -15.51 -1.97
CA PRO A 100 -0.72 -16.31 -2.47
C PRO A 100 -2.02 -15.50 -2.42
N ALA A 101 -2.89 -15.69 -3.42
CA ALA A 101 -4.19 -15.03 -3.45
C ALA A 101 -5.05 -15.36 -2.21
N SER A 102 -4.93 -16.58 -1.68
CA SER A 102 -5.59 -17.02 -0.45
C SER A 102 -5.14 -16.23 0.78
N CYS A 103 -3.82 -16.04 0.94
CA CYS A 103 -3.26 -15.24 2.03
C CYS A 103 -3.69 -13.77 1.92
N LEU A 104 -3.62 -13.18 0.72
CA LEU A 104 -4.07 -11.80 0.51
C LEU A 104 -5.55 -11.63 0.83
N ALA A 105 -6.39 -12.56 0.37
CA ALA A 105 -7.82 -12.55 0.65
C ALA A 105 -8.09 -12.61 2.16
N TRP A 106 -7.48 -13.56 2.86
CA TRP A 106 -7.58 -13.70 4.31
C TRP A 106 -7.08 -12.45 5.06
N ALA A 107 -5.85 -11.98 4.76
CA ALA A 107 -5.27 -10.81 5.41
C ALA A 107 -6.14 -9.55 5.19
N SER A 108 -6.77 -9.43 4.02
CA SER A 108 -7.67 -8.31 3.74
C SER A 108 -9.00 -8.41 4.49
N ALA A 109 -9.64 -9.58 4.50
CA ALA A 109 -11.02 -9.76 4.94
C ALA A 109 -11.13 -10.11 6.44
N ASP A 110 -10.33 -11.08 6.86
CA ASP A 110 -10.42 -11.71 8.18
C ASP A 110 -9.47 -11.08 9.19
N LEU A 111 -8.42 -10.39 8.72
CA LEU A 111 -7.47 -9.70 9.57
C LEU A 111 -7.74 -8.18 9.60
N VAL A 112 -7.41 -7.47 8.52
CA VAL A 112 -7.46 -5.99 8.49
C VAL A 112 -8.88 -5.45 8.53
N ARG A 113 -9.78 -5.93 7.66
CA ARG A 113 -11.18 -5.48 7.66
C ARG A 113 -11.92 -5.91 8.93
N ALA A 114 -11.58 -7.05 9.51
CA ALA A 114 -12.17 -7.48 10.78
C ALA A 114 -11.77 -6.54 11.93
N LEU A 115 -10.47 -6.24 12.08
CA LEU A 115 -9.99 -5.29 13.08
C LEU A 115 -10.61 -3.90 12.89
N ASN A 116 -10.56 -3.35 11.68
CA ASN A 116 -11.08 -2.00 11.42
C ASN A 116 -12.58 -1.88 11.72
N ARG A 117 -13.37 -2.96 11.54
CA ARG A 117 -14.78 -2.99 11.96
C ARG A 117 -14.94 -3.02 13.47
N GLN A 118 -14.09 -3.75 14.19
CA GLN A 118 -14.10 -3.78 15.65
C GLN A 118 -13.77 -2.40 16.22
N VAL A 119 -12.71 -1.75 15.72
CA VAL A 119 -12.32 -0.40 16.14
C VAL A 119 -13.46 0.62 15.92
N ALA A 120 -14.25 0.47 14.87
CA ALA A 120 -15.40 1.32 14.59
C ALA A 120 -16.65 1.02 15.47
N SER A 121 -16.63 -0.06 16.26
CA SER A 121 -17.78 -0.48 17.06
C SER A 121 -17.81 0.22 18.43
N PRO A 122 -19.00 0.62 18.94
CA PRO A 122 -19.13 1.11 20.31
C PRO A 122 -18.74 0.00 21.30
N GLY A 123 -17.78 0.25 22.18
CA GLY A 123 -17.30 -0.71 23.18
C GLY A 123 -16.01 -1.45 22.81
N TYR A 124 -15.28 -0.99 21.80
CA TYR A 124 -13.92 -1.45 21.55
C TYR A 124 -12.95 -0.88 22.59
N ASP A 125 -12.35 -1.75 23.40
CA ASP A 125 -11.42 -1.38 24.48
C ASP A 125 -9.94 -1.60 24.10
N GLY A 126 -9.65 -1.91 22.83
CA GLY A 126 -8.29 -2.11 22.33
C GLY A 126 -7.62 -0.80 21.84
N PRO A 127 -6.37 -0.89 21.35
CA PRO A 127 -5.68 0.25 20.77
C PRO A 127 -6.41 0.79 19.53
N PRO A 128 -6.64 2.11 19.39
CA PRO A 128 -7.33 2.69 18.23
C PRO A 128 -6.41 2.75 17.00
N ALA A 129 -5.97 1.59 16.52
CA ALA A 129 -5.08 1.41 15.39
C ALA A 129 -5.87 0.86 14.19
N ILE A 130 -5.94 1.64 13.12
CA ILE A 130 -6.55 1.27 11.85
C ILE A 130 -5.43 0.87 10.89
N PHE A 131 -5.62 -0.24 10.20
CA PHE A 131 -4.63 -0.75 9.24
C PHE A 131 -5.13 -0.62 7.81
N SER A 132 -4.22 -0.27 6.90
CA SER A 132 -4.40 -0.47 5.46
C SER A 132 -3.51 -1.62 4.99
N LEU A 133 -4.01 -2.42 4.05
CA LEU A 133 -3.25 -3.52 3.45
C LEU A 133 -2.89 -3.18 2.00
N GLY A 134 -1.62 -3.35 1.64
CA GLY A 134 -1.17 -3.28 0.25
C GLY A 134 -0.24 -4.44 -0.11
N PRO A 135 -0.35 -5.06 -1.30
CA PRO A 135 0.71 -5.94 -1.77
C PRO A 135 1.94 -5.10 -2.16
N LEU A 136 3.12 -5.56 -1.71
CA LEU A 136 4.42 -5.05 -2.14
C LEU A 136 5.14 -6.13 -2.92
N ALA A 137 5.47 -5.84 -4.18
CA ALA A 137 6.51 -6.57 -4.88
C ALA A 137 7.85 -6.00 -4.43
N LEU A 138 8.60 -6.74 -3.62
CA LEU A 138 10.00 -6.45 -3.41
C LEU A 138 10.77 -7.15 -4.55
N ASP A 139 11.17 -6.39 -5.56
CA ASP A 139 12.22 -6.86 -6.47
C ASP A 139 13.57 -6.81 -5.71
N PRO A 140 14.41 -7.85 -5.82
CA PRO A 140 15.61 -8.07 -5.01
C PRO A 140 16.73 -7.03 -5.22
#